data_AF-A0A7K0U3I1-F1
#
_entry.id   AF-A0A7K0U3I1-F1
#
_cell.length_a   1.000
_cell.length_b   1.000
_cell.length_c   1.000
_cell.angle_alpha   90.00
_cell.angle_beta   90.00
_cell.angle_gamma   90.00
#
_symmetry.space_group_name_H-M   'P 1'
#
loop_
_entity.id
_entity.type
_entity.pdbx_description
1 polymer ?
#
loop_
_entity_poly.entity_id
_entity_poly.type
_entity_poly.pdbx_seq_one_letter_code
_entity_poly.pdbx_strand_id
1 'polypeptide(L)'
;MRASGSKQRAVAIVLALVVVSLALLPSNARAEPPEPEPRTFTAALTGDLIAHDSINRNAKRFGGGTDYDYRPMFEEVRPIIEEADLAICSLEGPIAPRGRKYAGSPRFASPAAITRSIRDVGYDRCSVATNHSNDQG
;
A
#
# COMPACT_ATOMS: atom_id res chain seq x y z
N MET A 1 60.56 49.65 43.84
CA MET A 1 60.19 48.63 42.82
C MET A 1 60.15 47.26 43.50
N ARG A 2 59.19 46.40 43.11
CA ARG A 2 58.99 44.99 43.54
C ARG A 2 58.19 44.73 44.82
N ALA A 3 56.87 44.89 44.73
CA ALA A 3 55.90 44.15 45.54
C ALA A 3 54.61 43.94 44.71
N SER A 4 54.66 43.11 43.67
CA SER A 4 53.47 42.70 42.90
C SER A 4 53.81 41.52 42.00
N GLY A 5 53.52 40.30 42.42
CA GLY A 5 53.81 39.11 41.60
C GLY A 5 53.23 37.80 42.14
N SER A 6 53.16 37.65 43.46
CA SER A 6 52.56 36.47 44.10
C SER A 6 51.04 36.44 43.93
N LYS A 7 50.34 37.56 44.16
CA LYS A 7 48.87 37.66 44.02
C LYS A 7 48.40 37.45 42.58
N GLN A 8 49.14 37.98 41.60
CA GLN A 8 48.81 37.81 40.17
C GLN A 8 48.99 36.36 39.70
N ARG A 9 49.99 35.64 40.22
CA ARG A 9 50.20 34.21 39.93
C ARG A 9 49.11 33.33 40.55
N ALA A 10 48.71 33.60 41.79
CA ALA A 10 47.64 32.85 42.45
C ALA A 10 46.28 33.04 41.75
N VAL A 11 45.95 34.27 41.34
CA VAL A 11 44.71 34.56 40.58
C VAL A 11 44.72 33.87 39.21
N ALA A 12 45.85 33.86 38.51
CA ALA A 12 45.97 33.19 37.21
C ALA A 12 45.82 31.65 37.32
N ILE A 13 46.36 31.03 38.38
CA ILE A 13 46.23 29.59 38.62
C ILE A 13 44.80 29.20 39.00
N VAL A 14 44.14 29.99 39.85
CA VAL A 14 42.74 29.76 40.22
C VAL A 14 41.81 29.96 39.01
N LEU A 15 42.01 31.00 38.20
CA LEU A 15 41.26 31.16 36.95
C LEU A 15 41.48 30.00 35.99
N ALA A 16 42.74 29.56 35.80
CA ALA A 16 43.04 28.44 34.91
C ALA A 16 42.37 27.13 35.38
N LEU A 17 42.37 26.85 36.69
CA LEU A 17 41.71 25.67 37.24
C LEU A 17 40.17 25.73 37.15
N VAL A 18 39.58 26.92 37.33
CA VAL A 18 38.12 27.12 37.16
C VAL A 18 37.71 26.99 35.69
N VAL A 19 38.49 27.53 34.75
CA VAL A 19 38.23 27.41 33.30
C VAL A 19 38.38 25.96 32.83
N VAL A 20 39.39 25.23 33.32
CA VAL A 20 39.57 23.80 33.01
C VAL A 20 38.42 22.95 33.59
N SER A 21 37.93 23.26 34.79
CA SER A 21 36.83 22.50 35.41
C SER A 21 35.48 22.75 34.72
N LEU A 22 35.25 23.95 34.16
CA LEU A 22 34.02 24.26 33.43
C LEU A 22 33.99 23.62 32.02
N ALA A 23 35.16 23.38 31.42
CA ALA A 23 35.30 22.72 30.12
C ALA A 23 35.17 21.18 30.17
N LEU A 24 35.13 20.60 31.38
CA LEU A 24 34.99 19.16 31.63
C LEU A 24 33.57 18.76 32.04
N LEU A 25 32.62 19.69 32.07
CA LEU A 25 31.22 19.31 32.20
C LEU A 25 30.82 18.55 30.93
N PRO A 26 30.31 17.31 31.03
CA PRO A 26 29.75 16.65 29.87
C PRO A 26 28.65 17.58 29.35
N SER A 27 28.78 17.98 28.08
CA SER A 27 27.68 18.65 27.40
C SER A 27 26.46 17.76 27.57
N ASN A 28 25.42 18.25 28.22
CA ASN A 28 24.10 17.63 28.16
C ASN A 28 23.60 17.82 26.72
N ALA A 29 24.21 17.08 25.79
CA ALA A 29 23.71 16.91 24.45
C ALA A 29 22.37 16.21 24.61
N ARG A 30 21.30 16.98 24.43
CA ARG A 30 19.95 16.43 24.33
C ARG A 30 19.99 15.37 23.23
N ALA A 31 19.75 14.11 23.59
CA ALA A 31 19.62 13.05 22.60
C ALA A 31 18.53 13.48 21.61
N GLU A 32 18.89 13.53 20.34
CA GLU A 32 17.92 13.78 19.28
C GLU A 32 16.91 12.63 19.30
N PRO A 33 15.59 12.92 19.18
CA PRO A 33 14.60 11.86 19.07
C PRO A 33 15.01 10.91 17.94
N PRO A 34 14.86 9.58 18.10
CA PRO A 34 15.15 8.67 17.01
C PRO A 34 14.34 9.10 15.79
N GLU A 35 14.99 9.14 14.62
CA GLU A 35 14.26 9.39 13.38
C GLU A 35 13.15 8.35 13.24
N PRO A 36 11.93 8.76 12.83
CA PRO A 36 10.86 7.80 12.66
C PRO A 36 11.25 6.80 11.56
N GLU A 37 11.13 5.51 11.89
CA GLU A 37 11.34 4.44 10.90
C GLU A 37 10.42 4.67 9.68
N PRO A 38 10.96 4.55 8.45
CA PRO A 38 10.15 4.67 7.24
C PRO A 38 8.98 3.70 7.26
N ARG A 39 7.77 4.18 6.96
CA ARG A 39 6.61 3.31 6.73
C ARG A 39 6.56 2.92 5.27
N THR A 40 6.48 1.63 5.00
CA THR A 40 6.27 1.09 3.66
C THR A 40 4.80 0.76 3.44
N PHE A 41 4.37 0.84 2.19
CA PHE A 41 3.04 0.46 1.74
C PHE A 41 3.16 -0.03 0.29
N THR A 42 2.47 -1.12 -0.02
CA THR A 42 2.46 -1.76 -1.32
C THR A 42 1.06 -1.73 -1.92
N ALA A 43 0.97 -1.41 -3.21
CA ALA A 43 -0.31 -1.40 -3.93
C ALA A 43 -0.19 -2.22 -5.21
N ALA A 44 -1.15 -3.12 -5.42
CA ALA A 44 -1.34 -3.83 -6.67
C ALA A 44 -2.48 -3.16 -7.46
N LEU A 45 -2.15 -2.53 -8.58
CA LEU A 45 -3.12 -1.91 -9.48
C LEU A 45 -3.13 -2.70 -10.80
N THR A 46 -4.26 -3.34 -11.11
CA THR A 46 -4.36 -4.18 -12.31
C THR A 46 -5.28 -3.56 -13.36
N GLY A 47 -5.12 -4.02 -14.59
CA GLY A 47 -6.00 -3.64 -15.70
C GLY A 47 -7.39 -4.28 -15.65
N ASP A 48 -8.07 -4.22 -16.78
CA ASP A 48 -9.47 -4.60 -16.89
C ASP A 48 -9.73 -6.09 -16.70
N LEU A 49 -10.65 -6.38 -15.79
CA LEU A 49 -11.31 -7.67 -15.66
C LEU A 49 -12.50 -7.70 -16.61
N ILE A 50 -12.26 -8.15 -17.83
CA ILE A 50 -13.28 -8.22 -18.88
C ILE A 50 -13.89 -9.63 -18.90
N ALA A 51 -15.14 -9.75 -18.43
CA ALA A 51 -15.91 -10.99 -18.47
C ALA A 51 -16.46 -11.26 -19.89
N HIS A 52 -15.59 -11.33 -20.90
CA HIS A 52 -15.96 -11.64 -22.27
C HIS A 52 -16.40 -13.10 -22.42
N ASP A 53 -17.01 -13.47 -23.55
CA ASP A 53 -17.56 -14.81 -23.79
C ASP A 53 -16.56 -15.95 -23.56
N SER A 54 -15.30 -15.81 -23.99
CA SER A 54 -14.27 -16.83 -23.77
C SER A 54 -13.93 -17.00 -22.28
N ILE A 55 -13.80 -15.89 -21.57
CA ILE A 55 -13.57 -15.87 -20.12
C ILE A 55 -14.77 -16.48 -19.40
N ASN A 56 -16.00 -16.11 -19.76
CA ASN A 56 -17.21 -16.68 -19.17
C ASN A 56 -17.35 -18.17 -19.45
N ARG A 57 -16.97 -18.66 -20.64
CA ARG A 57 -16.96 -20.09 -20.94
C ARG A 57 -15.97 -20.85 -20.06
N ASN A 58 -14.76 -20.32 -19.88
CA ASN A 58 -13.77 -20.93 -19.00
C ASN A 58 -14.26 -20.91 -17.55
N ALA A 59 -14.81 -19.79 -17.09
CA ALA A 59 -15.34 -19.67 -15.73
C ALA A 59 -16.50 -20.63 -15.50
N LYS A 60 -17.37 -20.80 -16.50
CA LYS A 60 -18.47 -21.78 -16.47
C LYS A 60 -17.96 -23.22 -16.39
N ARG A 61 -16.89 -23.54 -17.10
CA ARG A 61 -16.22 -24.85 -17.03
C ARG A 61 -15.64 -25.09 -15.63
N PHE A 62 -14.93 -24.12 -15.07
CA PHE A 62 -14.38 -24.21 -13.72
C PHE A 62 -15.47 -24.30 -12.64
N GLY A 63 -16.61 -23.63 -12.83
CA GLY A 63 -17.79 -23.73 -11.97
C GLY A 63 -18.64 -24.99 -12.20
N GLY A 64 -18.07 -26.07 -12.76
CA GLY A 64 -18.76 -27.36 -12.95
C GLY A 64 -19.95 -27.31 -13.91
N GLY A 65 -19.99 -26.33 -14.82
CA GLY A 65 -21.08 -26.15 -15.80
C GLY A 65 -22.38 -25.57 -15.22
N THR A 66 -22.48 -25.34 -13.90
CA THR A 66 -23.69 -24.87 -13.23
C THR A 66 -23.53 -23.48 -12.61
N ASP A 67 -22.33 -23.12 -12.15
CA ASP A 67 -21.95 -21.76 -11.73
C ASP A 67 -20.77 -21.24 -12.56
N TYR A 68 -20.21 -20.08 -12.20
CA TYR A 68 -18.99 -19.51 -12.78
C TYR A 68 -17.92 -19.39 -11.69
N ASP A 69 -16.72 -19.88 -11.98
CA ASP A 69 -15.55 -19.73 -11.12
C ASP A 69 -14.39 -19.12 -11.92
N TYR A 70 -14.01 -17.89 -11.59
CA TYR A 70 -12.91 -17.21 -12.28
C TYR A 70 -11.57 -17.43 -11.59
N ARG A 71 -11.55 -17.96 -10.35
CA ARG A 71 -10.34 -18.06 -9.52
C ARG A 71 -9.21 -18.85 -10.18
N PRO A 72 -9.46 -19.97 -10.89
CA PRO A 72 -8.38 -20.70 -11.55
C PRO A 72 -7.61 -19.88 -12.60
N MET A 73 -8.22 -18.82 -13.15
CA MET A 73 -7.52 -17.96 -14.13
C MET A 73 -6.53 -16.99 -13.47
N PHE A 74 -6.56 -16.87 -12.15
CA PHE A 74 -5.67 -15.99 -11.39
C PHE A 74 -4.55 -16.75 -10.67
N GLU A 75 -4.47 -18.09 -10.76
CA GLU A 75 -3.55 -18.91 -9.95
C GLU A 75 -2.10 -18.39 -9.93
N GLU A 76 -1.58 -18.02 -11.11
CA GLU A 76 -0.21 -17.54 -11.26
C GLU A 76 0.03 -16.13 -10.72
N VAL A 77 -0.99 -15.27 -10.68
CA VAL A 77 -0.87 -13.86 -10.26
C VAL A 77 -1.43 -13.61 -8.86
N ARG A 78 -2.18 -14.56 -8.32
CA ARG A 78 -2.82 -14.47 -7.01
C ARG A 78 -1.82 -14.15 -5.88
N PRO A 79 -0.62 -14.74 -5.80
CA PRO A 79 0.33 -14.39 -4.75
C PRO A 79 0.71 -12.89 -4.74
N ILE A 80 0.83 -12.27 -5.92
CA ILE A 80 1.17 -10.84 -6.06
C ILE A 80 0.01 -9.96 -5.59
N ILE A 81 -1.23 -10.38 -5.88
CA ILE A 81 -2.44 -9.66 -5.48
C ILE A 81 -2.62 -9.75 -3.96
N GLU A 82 -2.45 -10.93 -3.37
CA GLU A 82 -2.66 -11.17 -1.93
C GLU A 82 -1.56 -10.57 -1.04
N GLU A 83 -0.34 -10.38 -1.54
CA GLU A 83 0.76 -9.80 -0.77
C GLU A 83 0.66 -8.27 -0.62
N ALA A 84 -0.09 -7.59 -1.50
CA ALA A 84 -0.22 -6.14 -1.46
C ALA A 84 -1.06 -5.66 -0.26
N ASP A 85 -0.68 -4.53 0.34
CA ASP A 85 -1.47 -3.87 1.39
C ASP A 85 -2.81 -3.33 0.85
N LEU A 86 -2.88 -3.06 -0.46
CA LEU A 86 -4.08 -2.65 -1.18
C LEU A 86 -4.07 -3.16 -2.63
N ALA A 87 -5.05 -3.96 -3.00
CA ALA A 87 -5.25 -4.45 -4.36
C ALA A 87 -6.51 -3.85 -5.01
N ILE A 88 -6.34 -3.15 -6.12
CA ILE A 88 -7.44 -2.53 -6.89
C ILE A 88 -7.46 -3.04 -8.32
N CYS A 89 -8.61 -3.54 -8.74
CA CYS A 89 -8.88 -3.95 -10.12
C CYS A 89 -9.61 -2.86 -10.92
N SER A 90 -9.63 -2.97 -12.25
CA SER A 90 -10.61 -2.28 -13.10
C SER A 90 -11.66 -3.30 -13.54
N LEU A 91 -12.94 -3.11 -13.20
CA LEU A 91 -14.03 -3.99 -13.64
C LEU A 91 -14.74 -3.35 -14.83
N GLU A 92 -14.50 -3.91 -16.01
CA GLU A 92 -14.91 -3.32 -17.29
C GLU A 92 -16.42 -3.15 -17.41
N GLY A 93 -17.17 -4.24 -17.24
CA GLY A 93 -18.62 -4.26 -17.44
C GLY A 93 -19.38 -4.39 -16.12
N PRO A 94 -20.51 -3.67 -15.96
CA PRO A 94 -21.36 -3.77 -14.78
C PRO A 94 -21.87 -5.19 -14.55
N ILE A 95 -22.24 -5.50 -13.31
CA ILE A 95 -22.85 -6.79 -12.99
C ILE A 95 -24.25 -6.88 -13.58
N ALA A 96 -24.58 -8.02 -14.18
CA ALA A 96 -25.92 -8.29 -14.70
C ALA A 96 -26.98 -8.10 -13.59
N PRO A 97 -28.04 -7.31 -13.82
CA PRO A 97 -29.09 -7.14 -12.83
C PRO A 97 -29.78 -8.45 -12.46
N ARG A 98 -30.34 -8.50 -11.25
CA ARG A 98 -30.96 -9.72 -10.71
C ARG A 98 -32.02 -10.26 -11.68
N GLY A 99 -31.92 -11.55 -11.98
CA GLY A 99 -32.82 -12.23 -12.91
C GLY A 99 -32.51 -12.01 -14.39
N ARG A 100 -31.52 -11.17 -14.75
CA ARG A 100 -31.04 -11.03 -16.14
C ARG A 100 -29.85 -11.94 -16.39
N LYS A 101 -29.73 -12.40 -17.64
CA LYS A 101 -28.53 -13.11 -18.11
C LYS A 101 -27.38 -12.13 -18.28
N TYR A 102 -26.16 -12.65 -18.22
CA TYR A 102 -24.98 -11.92 -18.62
C TYR A 102 -25.03 -11.59 -20.12
N ALA A 103 -24.32 -10.56 -20.54
CA ALA A 103 -24.22 -10.13 -21.93
C ALA A 103 -22.76 -9.76 -22.27
N GLY A 104 -22.32 -10.11 -23.48
CA GLY A 104 -21.05 -9.68 -24.04
C GLY A 104 -21.16 -8.35 -24.79
N SER A 105 -20.12 -8.01 -25.55
CA SER A 105 -20.07 -6.83 -26.41
C SER A 105 -21.28 -6.76 -27.36
N PRO A 106 -21.83 -5.56 -27.67
CA PRO A 106 -21.32 -4.22 -27.33
C PRO A 106 -21.86 -3.63 -26.01
N ARG A 107 -22.74 -4.35 -25.30
CA ARG A 107 -23.31 -3.90 -24.02
C ARG A 107 -23.12 -4.99 -22.96
N PHE A 108 -22.04 -4.89 -22.21
CA PHE A 108 -21.63 -5.85 -21.20
C PHE A 108 -22.59 -5.90 -20.01
N ALA A 109 -22.81 -7.12 -19.54
CA ALA A 109 -23.38 -7.41 -18.23
C ALA A 109 -22.63 -8.64 -17.69
N SER A 110 -21.78 -8.48 -16.69
CA SER A 110 -20.93 -9.54 -16.16
C SER A 110 -21.73 -10.52 -15.26
N PRO A 111 -21.45 -11.83 -15.28
CA PRO A 111 -22.03 -12.77 -14.32
C PRO A 111 -21.75 -12.33 -12.87
N ALA A 112 -22.76 -12.34 -12.00
CA ALA A 112 -22.61 -11.89 -10.61
C ALA A 112 -21.52 -12.64 -9.82
N ALA A 113 -21.22 -13.89 -10.20
CA ALA A 113 -20.19 -14.71 -9.60
C ALA A 113 -18.76 -14.15 -9.73
N ILE A 114 -18.50 -13.27 -10.70
CA ILE A 114 -17.18 -12.62 -10.84
C ILE A 114 -16.82 -11.83 -9.59
N THR A 115 -17.80 -11.21 -8.92
CA THR A 115 -17.56 -10.44 -7.68
C THR A 115 -17.06 -11.31 -6.53
N ARG A 116 -17.56 -12.56 -6.42
CA ARG A 116 -17.05 -13.53 -5.45
C ARG A 116 -15.63 -13.95 -5.78
N SER A 117 -15.36 -14.23 -7.06
CA SER A 117 -14.02 -14.63 -7.50
C SER A 117 -12.98 -13.51 -7.30
N ILE A 118 -13.33 -12.26 -7.61
CA ILE A 118 -12.47 -11.08 -7.38
C ILE A 118 -12.09 -10.97 -5.90
N ARG A 119 -13.06 -11.10 -5.01
CA ARG A 119 -12.82 -11.10 -3.56
C ARG A 119 -11.93 -12.26 -3.12
N ASP A 120 -12.21 -13.47 -3.59
CA ASP A 120 -11.47 -14.69 -3.20
C ASP A 120 -10.02 -14.70 -3.71
N VAL A 121 -9.74 -13.96 -4.79
CA VAL A 121 -8.39 -13.77 -5.36
C VAL A 121 -7.56 -12.76 -4.54
N GLY A 122 -8.20 -11.93 -3.71
CA GLY A 122 -7.49 -10.98 -2.83
C GLY A 122 -7.64 -9.51 -3.20
N TYR A 123 -8.46 -9.15 -4.20
CA TYR A 123 -8.72 -7.73 -4.48
C TYR A 123 -9.58 -7.08 -3.39
N ASP A 124 -9.18 -5.88 -2.95
CA ASP A 124 -9.96 -5.09 -2.01
C ASP A 124 -11.10 -4.37 -2.70
N ARG A 125 -10.83 -3.72 -3.83
CA ARG A 125 -11.78 -2.87 -4.55
C ARG A 125 -11.60 -3.01 -6.04
N CYS A 126 -12.61 -2.55 -6.77
CA CYS A 126 -12.50 -2.35 -8.20
C CYS A 126 -13.04 -0.98 -8.59
N SER A 127 -12.34 -0.32 -9.50
CA SER A 127 -12.88 0.80 -10.26
C SER A 127 -13.91 0.27 -11.25
N VAL A 128 -14.96 1.05 -11.49
CA VAL A 128 -15.91 0.84 -12.60
C VAL A 128 -15.89 2.02 -13.58
N ALA A 129 -14.87 2.87 -13.47
CA ALA A 129 -14.69 4.05 -14.33
C ALA A 129 -14.08 3.64 -15.67
N THR A 130 -14.87 2.90 -16.46
CA THR A 130 -14.50 2.37 -17.77
C THR A 130 -15.42 2.94 -18.85
N ASN A 131 -15.12 2.68 -20.12
CA ASN A 131 -16.03 3.06 -21.21
C ASN A 131 -17.34 2.26 -21.23
N HIS A 132 -17.48 1.23 -20.39
CA HIS A 132 -18.67 0.38 -20.28
C HIS A 132 -19.45 0.59 -18.98
N SER A 133 -19.10 1.61 -18.19
CA SER A 133 -19.73 1.91 -16.91
C SER A 133 -21.26 2.10 -16.98
N ASN A 134 -21.79 2.45 -18.16
CA ASN A 134 -23.20 2.77 -18.38
C ASN A 134 -23.97 1.71 -19.20
N ASP A 135 -23.39 0.53 -19.44
CA ASP A 135 -23.98 -0.47 -20.33
C ASP A 135 -25.34 -1.02 -19.87
N GLN A 136 -25.65 -0.87 -18.58
CA GLN A 136 -26.90 -1.37 -17.97
C GLN A 136 -27.86 -0.27 -17.50
N GLY A 137 -27.58 0.99 -17.83
CA GLY A 137 -28.44 2.15 -17.56
C GLY A 137 -28.11 2.88 -16.27
#